data_AF-A0AAV7YG16-F1
#
_entry.id   AF-A0AAV7YG16-F1
#
_cell.length_a   1.000
_cell.length_b   1.000
_cell.length_c   1.000
_cell.angle_alpha   90.00
_cell.angle_beta   90.00
_cell.angle_gamma   90.00
#
_symmetry.space_group_name_H-M   'P 1'
#
loop_
_entity.id
_entity.type
_entity.pdbx_description
1 polymer ?
#
loop_
_entity_poly.entity_id
_entity_poly.type
_entity_poly.pdbx_seq_one_letter_code
_entity_poly.pdbx_strand_id
1 'polypeptide(L)'
;MTNLLGIGANSGHWKKNSTHDKLEPVTVFPEEVKTINQVVSDYRTNILFLSDEGKIYETTNDRYKEKLKAHENLPPIKSVHTGYHHFFAMSDEPDPKVYGWGFNNYCQLGLPVKKTYDKPTLVNKFKEIKIHEIHPLGYASVFLDTENHILYGCGNNSSGQTAINKNTTVVKTITKSQEDVIRVFTGFSAHSYLEKSDGHLYAFGSSCLLFIFESFFLVFFLFLVFCFCFSFWLDPKVFFILLLKKGFHFQISFLG
;
A
#
# COMPACT_ATOMS: atom_id res chain seq x y z
N MET A 1 -24.49 -3.11 12.87
CA MET A 1 -23.25 -3.24 13.67
C MET A 1 -22.33 -4.16 12.89
N THR A 2 -21.24 -3.64 12.35
CA THR A 2 -20.25 -4.46 11.67
C THR A 2 -19.23 -4.90 12.72
N ASN A 3 -19.27 -6.18 13.09
CA ASN A 3 -18.27 -6.72 14.02
C ASN A 3 -16.96 -6.92 13.25
N LEU A 4 -15.92 -6.19 13.63
CA LEU A 4 -14.58 -6.46 13.11
C LEU A 4 -13.99 -7.65 13.86
N LEU A 5 -13.70 -8.70 13.10
CA LEU A 5 -13.13 -9.95 13.61
C LEU A 5 -11.65 -10.04 13.20
N GLY A 6 -10.77 -10.25 14.16
CA GLY A 6 -9.34 -10.49 13.94
C GLY A 6 -9.01 -11.98 14.10
N ILE A 7 -8.15 -12.49 13.22
CA ILE A 7 -7.61 -13.86 13.25
C ILE A 7 -6.13 -13.82 12.89
N GLY A 8 -5.32 -14.70 13.47
CA GLY A 8 -3.89 -14.81 13.18
C GLY A 8 -2.98 -14.47 14.36
N ALA A 9 -1.72 -14.14 14.03
CA ALA A 9 -0.68 -13.91 15.01
C ALA A 9 -1.08 -12.84 16.03
N ASN A 10 -1.06 -13.18 17.31
CA ASN A 10 -1.58 -12.31 18.37
C ASN A 10 -0.44 -11.87 19.28
N SER A 11 0.38 -10.92 18.82
CA SER A 11 1.39 -10.29 19.67
C SER A 11 0.79 -9.25 20.64
N GLY A 12 -0.43 -9.50 21.16
CA GLY A 12 -1.19 -8.59 22.03
C GLY A 12 -2.13 -7.63 21.28
N HIS A 13 -2.62 -8.00 20.09
CA HIS A 13 -3.41 -7.11 19.23
C HIS A 13 -4.91 -7.31 19.32
N TRP A 14 -5.34 -8.51 19.67
CA TRP A 14 -6.74 -8.91 19.46
C TRP A 14 -7.57 -8.95 20.74
N LYS A 15 -6.93 -9.08 21.92
CA LYS A 15 -7.64 -9.18 23.20
C LYS A 15 -6.73 -8.85 24.40
N LYS A 16 -7.22 -7.97 25.27
CA LYS A 16 -6.60 -7.57 26.55
C LYS A 16 -5.93 -8.75 27.26
N ASN A 17 -4.61 -8.69 27.38
CA ASN A 17 -3.77 -9.64 28.13
C ASN A 17 -3.63 -11.05 27.51
N SER A 18 -3.72 -11.19 26.18
CA SER A 18 -3.48 -12.47 25.50
C SER A 18 -2.47 -12.32 24.37
N THR A 19 -1.31 -12.99 24.49
CA THR A 19 -0.30 -13.11 23.43
C THR A 19 -0.42 -14.39 22.61
N HIS A 20 -1.53 -15.13 22.77
CA HIS A 20 -1.74 -16.40 22.07
C HIS A 20 -2.47 -16.16 20.77
N ASP A 21 -1.90 -16.68 19.68
CA ASP A 21 -2.48 -16.64 18.34
C ASP A 21 -3.94 -17.05 18.36
N LYS A 22 -4.73 -16.37 17.53
CA LYS A 22 -6.15 -16.64 17.40
C LYS A 22 -6.36 -17.46 16.15
N LEU A 23 -6.70 -18.73 16.35
CA LEU A 23 -7.12 -19.65 15.28
C LEU A 23 -8.61 -19.51 14.95
N GLU A 24 -9.35 -18.75 15.76
CA GLU A 24 -10.75 -18.41 15.55
C GLU A 24 -10.94 -16.89 15.57
N PRO A 25 -11.86 -16.33 14.77
CA PRO A 25 -12.07 -14.89 14.72
C PRO A 25 -12.58 -14.34 16.06
N VAL A 26 -11.95 -13.28 16.56
CA VAL A 26 -12.35 -12.60 17.82
C VAL A 26 -12.69 -11.14 17.57
N THR A 27 -13.67 -10.60 18.30
CA THR A 27 -13.97 -9.16 18.27
C THR A 27 -12.78 -8.37 18.84
N VAL A 28 -12.27 -7.43 18.06
CA VAL A 28 -11.01 -6.71 18.35
C VAL A 28 -11.24 -5.35 19.02
N PHE A 29 -12.46 -4.81 19.02
CA PHE A 29 -12.74 -3.40 19.32
C PHE A 29 -13.47 -3.13 20.64
N PRO A 30 -13.23 -1.95 21.27
CA PRO A 30 -14.11 -1.44 22.30
C PRO A 30 -15.48 -1.12 21.70
N GLU A 31 -16.54 -1.43 22.44
CA GLU A 31 -17.95 -1.28 22.05
C GLU A 31 -18.33 0.15 21.58
N GLU A 32 -17.44 1.11 21.79
CA GLU A 32 -17.58 2.54 21.51
C GLU A 32 -17.38 2.91 20.02
N VAL A 33 -16.63 2.11 19.24
CA VAL A 33 -16.40 2.38 17.81
C VAL A 33 -17.42 1.61 16.96
N LYS A 34 -18.43 2.32 16.45
CA LYS A 34 -19.59 1.70 15.77
C LYS A 34 -19.28 1.14 14.38
N THR A 35 -18.40 1.81 13.63
CA THR A 35 -18.08 1.46 12.23
C THR A 35 -16.62 1.76 11.91
N ILE A 36 -16.00 0.86 11.13
CA ILE A 36 -14.62 0.98 10.66
C ILE A 36 -14.66 1.04 9.13
N ASN A 37 -14.06 2.08 8.56
CA ASN A 37 -13.94 2.32 7.11
C ASN A 37 -12.70 1.66 6.51
N GLN A 38 -11.59 1.65 7.26
CA GLN A 38 -10.32 1.13 6.77
C GLN A 38 -9.50 0.52 7.91
N VAL A 39 -8.75 -0.54 7.60
CA VAL A 39 -7.78 -1.17 8.50
C VAL A 39 -6.47 -1.34 7.75
N VAL A 40 -5.36 -0.95 8.37
CA VAL A 40 -4.00 -1.17 7.83
C VAL A 40 -3.07 -1.69 8.93
N SER A 41 -2.11 -2.54 8.58
CA SER A 41 -1.16 -3.13 9.53
C SER A 41 0.28 -2.98 9.04
N ASP A 42 1.18 -2.62 9.94
CA ASP A 42 2.62 -2.54 9.65
C ASP A 42 3.31 -3.91 9.68
N TYR A 43 4.63 -3.95 9.46
CA TYR A 43 5.39 -5.21 9.40
C TYR A 43 5.54 -5.92 10.73
N ARG A 44 5.47 -5.20 11.86
CA ARG A 44 5.61 -5.88 13.15
C ARG A 44 4.23 -6.27 13.64
N THR A 45 3.49 -5.27 14.09
CA THR A 45 2.50 -5.45 15.15
C THR A 45 1.52 -4.29 15.27
N ASN A 46 1.74 -3.14 14.64
CA ASN A 46 0.81 -2.03 14.81
C ASN A 46 -0.33 -2.16 13.79
N ILE A 47 -1.56 -2.01 14.27
CA ILE A 47 -2.74 -1.97 13.43
C ILE A 47 -3.41 -0.61 13.62
N LEU A 48 -3.71 0.03 12.51
CA LEU A 48 -4.43 1.29 12.44
C LEU A 48 -5.83 1.07 11.91
N PHE A 49 -6.77 1.76 12.53
CA PHE A 49 -8.18 1.68 12.23
C PHE A 49 -8.69 3.09 11.98
N LEU A 50 -9.39 3.25 10.87
CA LEU A 50 -10.07 4.47 10.51
C LEU A 50 -11.57 4.26 10.72
N SER A 51 -12.19 5.05 11.59
CA SER A 51 -13.65 5.02 11.78
C SER A 51 -14.38 5.79 10.67
N ASP A 52 -15.70 5.60 10.59
CA ASP A 52 -16.60 6.40 9.75
C ASP A 52 -16.60 7.90 10.10
N GLU A 53 -16.39 8.23 11.36
CA GLU A 53 -16.20 9.62 11.82
C GLU A 53 -14.85 10.24 11.40
N GLY A 54 -13.98 9.48 10.71
CA GLY A 54 -12.66 9.95 10.30
C GLY A 54 -11.62 10.01 11.44
N LYS A 55 -11.82 9.23 12.52
CA LYS A 55 -10.85 9.13 13.62
C LYS A 55 -9.92 7.93 13.43
N ILE A 56 -8.67 8.11 13.83
CA ILE A 56 -7.66 7.05 13.79
C ILE A 56 -7.43 6.48 15.18
N TYR A 57 -7.45 5.15 15.25
CA TYR A 57 -7.08 4.38 16.42
C TYR A 57 -5.88 3.47 16.09
N GLU A 58 -4.88 3.43 16.96
CA GLU A 58 -3.67 2.63 16.78
C GLU A 58 -3.52 1.63 17.92
N THR A 59 -3.33 0.34 17.59
CA THR A 59 -2.88 -0.65 18.57
C THR A 59 -1.38 -0.51 18.77
N THR A 60 -0.94 -0.38 20.02
CA THR A 60 0.48 -0.33 20.35
C THR A 60 0.89 -1.63 21.03
N ASN A 61 2.03 -2.20 20.63
CA ASN A 61 2.61 -3.42 21.22
C ASN A 61 3.33 -3.11 22.55
N ASP A 62 2.68 -2.37 23.45
CA ASP A 62 3.21 -2.19 24.79
C ASP A 62 2.73 -3.39 25.61
N ARG A 63 3.60 -4.40 25.78
CA ARG A 63 3.34 -5.72 26.40
C ARG A 63 2.68 -5.70 27.79
N TYR A 64 2.45 -4.51 28.35
CA TYR A 64 1.89 -4.29 29.68
C TYR A 64 0.67 -3.36 29.70
N LYS A 65 0.31 -2.72 28.58
CA LYS A 65 -0.84 -1.81 28.47
C LYS A 65 -1.36 -1.81 27.03
N GLU A 66 -2.25 -2.74 26.70
CA GLU A 66 -3.10 -2.63 25.52
C GLU A 66 -4.04 -1.42 25.67
N LYS A 67 -3.52 -0.22 25.38
CA LYS A 67 -4.33 0.97 25.18
C LYS A 67 -4.37 1.24 23.69
N LEU A 68 -5.59 1.16 23.15
CA LEU A 68 -5.92 1.77 21.88
C LEU A 68 -5.58 3.27 21.98
N LYS A 69 -4.65 3.74 21.15
CA LYS A 69 -4.28 5.15 21.11
C LYS A 69 -5.11 5.85 20.05
N ALA A 70 -6.03 6.69 20.49
CA ALA A 70 -6.74 7.61 19.60
C ALA A 70 -5.84 8.80 19.25
N HIS A 71 -5.79 9.18 17.98
CA HIS A 71 -5.07 10.37 17.52
C HIS A 71 -6.02 11.58 17.49
N GLU A 72 -6.36 12.09 18.67
CA GLU A 72 -7.37 13.15 18.90
C GLU A 72 -7.04 14.51 18.25
N ASN A 73 -5.78 14.77 17.91
CA ASN A 73 -5.33 16.06 17.39
C ASN A 73 -5.26 16.11 15.86
N LEU A 74 -5.90 15.18 15.17
CA LEU A 74 -6.01 15.17 13.72
C LEU A 74 -7.37 15.72 13.27
N PRO A 75 -7.44 16.40 12.11
CA PRO A 75 -8.72 16.64 11.45
C PRO A 75 -9.36 15.31 11.03
N PRO A 76 -10.64 15.31 10.60
CA PRO A 76 -11.25 14.14 10.00
C PRO A 76 -10.36 13.55 8.88
N ILE A 77 -10.16 12.24 8.93
CA ILE A 77 -9.26 11.50 8.03
C ILE A 77 -10.08 10.73 6.99
N LYS A 78 -9.66 10.84 5.74
CA LYS A 78 -10.25 10.14 4.59
C LYS A 78 -9.63 8.76 4.38
N SER A 79 -8.31 8.64 4.55
CA SER A 79 -7.59 7.39 4.34
C SER A 79 -6.32 7.30 5.18
N VAL A 80 -5.95 6.05 5.51
CA VAL A 80 -4.72 5.70 6.22
C VAL A 80 -3.89 4.72 5.39
N HIS A 81 -2.57 4.81 5.49
CA HIS A 81 -1.63 3.99 4.71
C HIS A 81 -0.44 3.57 5.57
N THR A 82 0.15 2.41 5.29
CA THR A 82 1.27 1.89 6.09
C THR A 82 2.33 1.21 5.23
N GLY A 83 3.60 1.42 5.59
CA GLY A 83 4.73 0.63 5.12
C GLY A 83 5.24 -0.30 6.22
N TYR A 84 6.55 -0.55 6.29
CA TYR A 84 7.07 -1.45 7.33
C TYR A 84 6.89 -0.93 8.74
N HIS A 85 7.29 0.31 9.01
CA HIS A 85 7.27 0.91 10.35
C HIS A 85 6.86 2.39 10.29
N HIS A 86 6.12 2.78 9.27
CA HIS A 86 5.73 4.17 9.04
C HIS A 86 4.33 4.24 8.45
N PHE A 87 3.69 5.36 8.69
CA PHE A 87 2.26 5.53 8.50
C PHE A 87 1.98 6.89 7.88
N PHE A 88 0.89 6.94 7.11
CA PHE A 88 0.32 8.18 6.62
C PHE A 88 -1.18 8.24 6.90
N ALA A 89 -1.66 9.46 7.08
CA ALA A 89 -3.08 9.79 7.10
C ALA A 89 -3.32 10.99 6.19
N MET A 90 -4.35 10.91 5.35
CA MET A 90 -4.79 12.01 4.48
C MET A 90 -6.11 12.58 5.03
N SER A 91 -6.17 13.89 5.27
CA SER A 91 -7.38 14.53 5.77
C SER A 91 -8.51 14.56 4.74
N ASP A 92 -9.74 14.56 5.22
CA ASP A 92 -10.96 14.71 4.42
C ASP A 92 -11.36 16.19 4.27
N GLU A 93 -10.38 17.01 3.88
CA GLU A 93 -10.58 18.43 3.59
C GLU A 93 -10.48 18.65 2.06
N PRO A 94 -11.09 19.71 1.50
CA PRO A 94 -11.00 20.01 0.06
C PRO A 94 -9.55 20.17 -0.44
N ASP A 95 -8.67 20.68 0.42
CA ASP A 95 -7.22 20.68 0.24
C ASP A 95 -6.62 19.68 1.23
N PRO A 96 -6.46 18.39 0.83
CA PRO A 96 -6.13 17.32 1.75
C PRO A 96 -4.71 17.48 2.30
N LYS A 97 -4.60 17.50 3.62
CA LYS A 97 -3.33 17.51 4.33
C LYS A 97 -2.88 16.09 4.59
N VAL A 98 -1.59 15.84 4.41
CA VAL A 98 -0.98 14.54 4.68
C VAL A 98 -0.10 14.59 5.92
N TYR A 99 -0.38 13.69 6.85
CA TYR A 99 0.35 13.53 8.10
C TYR A 99 1.13 12.21 8.05
N GLY A 100 2.40 12.23 8.44
CA GLY A 100 3.27 11.07 8.51
C GLY A 100 3.79 10.83 9.92
N TRP A 101 3.91 9.58 10.34
CA TRP A 101 4.57 9.20 11.61
C TRP A 101 5.19 7.81 11.54
N GLY A 102 5.97 7.47 12.56
CA GLY A 102 6.78 6.26 12.64
C GLY A 102 8.22 6.49 12.18
N PHE A 103 8.84 5.43 11.70
CA PHE A 103 10.25 5.38 11.34
C PHE A 103 10.56 6.25 10.11
N ASN A 104 11.55 7.15 10.20
CA ASN A 104 11.98 8.02 9.09
C ASN A 104 13.51 8.00 8.85
N ASN A 105 14.25 6.98 9.28
CA ASN A 105 15.71 6.97 9.13
C ASN A 105 16.17 6.85 7.66
N TYR A 106 15.31 6.37 6.78
CA TYR A 106 15.51 6.37 5.33
C TYR A 106 14.87 7.57 4.63
N CYS A 107 14.27 8.52 5.36
CA CYS A 107 13.46 9.62 4.82
C CYS A 107 12.12 9.20 4.17
N GLN A 108 11.58 8.02 4.51
CA GLN A 108 10.36 7.46 3.91
C GLN A 108 9.08 8.26 4.19
N LEU A 109 9.06 9.14 5.19
CA LEU A 109 7.96 10.07 5.44
C LEU A 109 8.05 11.33 4.59
N GLY A 110 9.17 11.57 3.91
CA GLY A 110 9.44 12.83 3.21
C GLY A 110 9.65 14.02 4.16
N LEU A 111 9.79 13.77 5.46
CA LEU A 111 10.05 14.77 6.49
C LEU A 111 11.55 15.15 6.55
N PRO A 112 11.89 16.40 6.92
CA PRO A 112 13.24 16.94 6.75
C PRO A 112 14.30 16.34 7.68
N VAL A 113 13.90 15.72 8.80
CA VAL A 113 14.83 15.17 9.79
C VAL A 113 14.74 13.65 9.82
N LYS A 114 15.90 12.98 9.71
CA LYS A 114 16.02 11.53 9.88
C LYS A 114 15.92 11.15 11.36
N LYS A 115 14.72 10.76 11.78
CA LYS A 115 14.43 10.26 13.13
C LYS A 115 13.11 9.51 13.14
N THR A 116 12.79 8.79 14.19
CA THR A 116 11.40 8.34 14.40
C THR A 116 10.53 9.52 14.82
N TYR A 117 9.33 9.62 14.25
CA TYR A 117 8.29 10.58 14.63
C TYR A 117 7.18 9.84 15.38
N ASP A 118 7.04 10.06 16.68
CA ASP A 118 6.10 9.29 17.51
C ASP A 118 4.63 9.76 17.42
N LYS A 119 4.40 10.83 16.66
CA LYS A 119 3.10 11.48 16.49
C LYS A 119 2.89 11.89 15.04
N PRO A 120 1.64 11.85 14.53
CA PRO A 120 1.28 12.39 13.22
C PRO A 120 1.86 13.80 13.04
N THR A 121 2.69 13.95 12.02
CA THR A 121 3.40 15.19 11.72
C THR A 121 3.07 15.61 10.31
N LEU A 122 2.67 16.87 10.13
CA LEU A 122 2.31 17.40 8.81
C LEU A 122 3.51 17.34 7.84
N VAL A 123 3.32 16.70 6.70
CA VAL A 123 4.32 16.64 5.63
C VAL A 123 4.16 17.87 4.74
N ASN A 124 4.80 18.98 5.14
CA ASN A 124 4.62 20.29 4.51
C ASN A 124 4.87 20.32 2.99
N LYS A 125 5.62 19.38 2.43
CA LYS A 125 5.91 19.34 1.00
C LYS A 125 4.66 19.20 0.14
N PHE A 126 3.62 18.52 0.65
CA PHE A 126 2.34 18.36 -0.05
C PHE A 126 1.47 19.63 -0.08
N LYS A 127 1.94 20.75 0.49
CA LYS A 127 1.33 22.08 0.24
C LYS A 127 1.72 22.65 -1.12
N GLU A 128 2.84 22.18 -1.68
CA GLU A 128 3.41 22.67 -2.94
C GLU A 128 3.14 21.71 -4.10
N ILE A 129 2.76 20.47 -3.80
CA ILE A 129 2.52 19.42 -4.79
C ILE A 129 1.18 18.76 -4.48
N LYS A 130 0.38 18.55 -5.54
CA LYS A 130 -0.89 17.84 -5.43
C LYS A 130 -0.61 16.33 -5.47
N ILE A 131 -1.22 15.58 -4.57
CA ILE A 131 -1.20 14.12 -4.57
C ILE A 131 -2.60 13.58 -4.27
N HIS A 132 -2.96 12.48 -4.92
CA HIS A 132 -4.26 11.83 -4.78
C HIS A 132 -4.13 10.45 -4.12
N GLU A 133 -2.99 9.80 -4.32
CA GLU A 133 -2.73 8.47 -3.77
C GLU A 133 -1.40 8.42 -3.03
N ILE A 134 -1.36 7.62 -1.95
CA ILE A 134 -0.19 7.37 -1.13
C ILE A 134 0.06 5.87 -1.13
N HIS A 135 1.29 5.47 -1.47
CA HIS A 135 1.67 4.07 -1.61
C HIS A 135 2.98 3.79 -0.87
N PRO A 136 2.91 3.50 0.44
CA PRO A 136 4.08 3.10 1.20
C PRO A 136 4.53 1.69 0.79
N LEU A 137 5.85 1.45 0.80
CA LEU A 137 6.42 0.15 0.47
C LEU A 137 7.75 -0.06 1.21
N GLY A 138 7.90 -1.17 1.95
CA GLY A 138 9.10 -1.39 2.76
C GLY A 138 9.50 -0.19 3.62
N TYR A 139 10.74 0.29 3.42
CA TYR A 139 11.28 1.53 4.01
C TYR A 139 11.25 2.73 3.05
N ALA A 140 10.26 2.79 2.17
CA ALA A 140 10.10 3.80 1.15
C ALA A 140 8.64 4.20 0.99
N SER A 141 8.37 5.25 0.22
CA SER A 141 7.02 5.66 -0.15
C SER A 141 7.00 6.32 -1.51
N VAL A 142 5.95 6.03 -2.27
CA VAL A 142 5.65 6.75 -3.52
C VAL A 142 4.26 7.37 -3.42
N PHE A 143 4.07 8.45 -4.17
CA PHE A 143 2.86 9.27 -4.14
C PHE A 143 2.49 9.61 -5.57
N LEU A 144 1.21 9.54 -5.89
CA LEU A 144 0.74 9.74 -7.25
C LEU A 144 -0.19 10.95 -7.34
N ASP A 145 0.14 11.87 -8.24
CA ASP A 145 -0.80 12.83 -8.81
C ASP A 145 -1.49 12.14 -9.99
N THR A 146 -2.73 11.70 -9.79
CA THR A 146 -3.48 10.96 -10.82
C THR A 146 -4.03 11.87 -11.91
N GLU A 147 -4.10 13.19 -11.69
CA GLU A 147 -4.58 14.13 -12.69
C GLU A 147 -3.48 14.50 -13.69
N ASN A 148 -2.25 14.67 -13.20
CA ASN A 148 -1.10 15.05 -14.04
C ASN A 148 -0.16 13.88 -14.34
N HIS A 149 -0.50 12.68 -13.87
CA HIS A 149 0.29 11.45 -14.01
C HIS A 149 1.72 11.55 -13.46
N ILE A 150 1.89 12.33 -12.39
CA ILE A 150 3.22 12.57 -11.80
C ILE A 150 3.43 11.66 -10.61
N LEU A 151 4.42 10.78 -10.71
CA LEU A 151 4.91 10.01 -9.58
C LEU A 151 5.93 10.84 -8.78
N TYR A 152 5.80 10.82 -7.46
CA TYR A 152 6.80 11.29 -6.51
C TYR A 152 7.26 10.15 -5.62
N GLY A 153 8.48 10.22 -5.10
CA GLY A 153 8.98 9.22 -4.16
C GLY A 153 9.96 9.77 -3.14
N CYS A 154 10.09 9.05 -2.03
CA CYS A 154 11.10 9.25 -0.99
C CYS A 154 11.41 7.93 -0.27
N GLY A 155 12.49 7.91 0.51
CA GLY A 155 12.86 6.75 1.33
C GLY A 155 13.98 5.89 0.75
N ASN A 156 14.02 4.63 1.19
CA ASN A 156 14.98 3.64 0.70
C ASN A 156 14.78 3.39 -0.80
N ASN A 157 15.87 3.41 -1.54
CA ASN A 157 15.90 3.15 -2.98
C ASN A 157 17.05 2.22 -3.37
N SER A 158 17.58 1.44 -2.42
CA SER A 158 18.68 0.49 -2.66
C SER A 158 18.40 -0.52 -3.78
N SER A 159 17.12 -0.81 -4.04
CA SER A 159 16.67 -1.71 -5.10
C SER A 159 15.99 -0.98 -6.26
N GLY A 160 15.97 0.36 -6.25
CA GLY A 160 15.22 1.17 -7.22
C GLY A 160 13.71 1.22 -6.98
N GLN A 161 13.22 0.76 -5.82
CA GLN A 161 11.78 0.56 -5.56
C GLN A 161 10.93 1.83 -5.58
N THR A 162 11.54 3.01 -5.41
CA THR A 162 10.81 4.28 -5.51
C THR A 162 10.55 4.71 -6.94
N ALA A 163 11.21 4.07 -7.91
CA ALA A 163 11.30 4.52 -9.30
C ALA A 163 11.83 5.97 -9.46
N ILE A 164 12.47 6.54 -8.42
CA ILE A 164 13.13 7.84 -8.47
C ILE A 164 14.64 7.61 -8.61
N ASN A 165 15.19 7.89 -9.80
CA ASN A 165 16.62 7.88 -10.11
C ASN A 165 17.37 6.60 -9.64
N LYS A 166 17.69 5.70 -10.58
CA LYS A 166 18.36 4.41 -10.29
C LYS A 166 19.73 4.52 -9.60
N ASN A 167 20.37 5.70 -9.62
CA ASN A 167 21.72 5.89 -9.07
C ASN A 167 21.75 6.34 -7.60
N THR A 168 20.59 6.55 -6.95
CA THR A 168 20.54 6.87 -5.52
C THR A 168 20.02 5.70 -4.71
N THR A 169 20.71 5.37 -3.61
CA THR A 169 20.25 4.33 -2.67
C THR A 169 19.22 4.86 -1.68
N VAL A 170 19.08 6.18 -1.52
CA VAL A 170 18.10 6.82 -0.64
C VAL A 170 17.63 8.15 -1.23
N VAL A 171 16.32 8.31 -1.36
CA VAL A 171 15.69 9.54 -1.84
C VAL A 171 15.31 10.38 -0.62
N LYS A 172 16.14 11.37 -0.30
CA LYS A 172 16.10 12.10 0.99
C LYS A 172 14.91 13.04 1.16
N THR A 173 14.32 13.49 0.07
CA THR A 173 13.18 14.42 0.02
C THR A 173 12.18 13.91 -1.00
N ILE A 174 10.91 14.26 -0.86
CA ILE A 174 9.91 13.92 -1.88
C ILE A 174 10.34 14.54 -3.21
N THR A 175 10.61 13.67 -4.18
CA THR A 175 11.22 14.01 -5.45
C THR A 175 10.37 13.47 -6.59
N LYS A 176 10.17 14.28 -7.62
CA LYS A 176 9.42 13.93 -8.83
C LYS A 176 10.18 12.89 -9.65
N SER A 177 9.46 11.89 -10.16
CA SER A 177 9.95 10.91 -11.13
C SER A 177 9.99 11.49 -12.54
N GLN A 178 10.78 10.85 -13.40
CA GLN A 178 10.75 11.09 -14.86
C GLN A 178 9.71 10.22 -15.56
N GLU A 179 9.06 9.30 -14.83
CA GLU A 179 8.04 8.40 -15.36
C GLU A 179 6.67 9.09 -15.44
N ASP A 180 5.93 8.84 -16.52
CA ASP A 180 4.53 9.23 -16.72
C ASP A 180 3.63 8.09 -16.24
N VAL A 181 3.11 8.18 -15.03
CA VAL A 181 2.49 7.07 -14.30
C VAL A 181 1.02 7.37 -14.08
N ILE A 182 0.13 6.45 -14.48
CA ILE A 182 -1.31 6.58 -14.28
C ILE A 182 -1.82 5.77 -13.09
N ARG A 183 -1.13 4.67 -12.73
CA ARG A 183 -1.49 3.82 -11.59
C ARG A 183 -0.26 3.22 -10.93
N VAL A 184 -0.34 3.05 -9.61
CA VAL A 184 0.71 2.43 -8.79
C VAL A 184 0.11 1.23 -8.05
N PHE A 185 0.84 0.12 -8.06
CA PHE A 185 0.59 -1.02 -7.19
C PHE A 185 1.86 -1.26 -6.37
N THR A 186 1.73 -1.25 -5.05
CA THR A 186 2.87 -1.53 -4.17
C THR A 186 2.71 -2.88 -3.51
N GLY A 187 3.83 -3.60 -3.50
CA GLY A 187 4.00 -4.71 -2.61
C GLY A 187 4.25 -4.27 -1.19
N PHE A 188 4.03 -5.19 -0.26
CA PHE A 188 4.38 -4.94 1.13
C PHE A 188 5.89 -4.69 1.31
N SER A 189 6.74 -5.38 0.54
CA SER A 189 8.20 -5.24 0.57
C SER A 189 8.71 -4.17 -0.40
N ALA A 190 9.95 -4.28 -0.85
CA ALA A 190 10.61 -3.33 -1.74
C ALA A 190 10.25 -3.55 -3.22
N HIS A 191 8.99 -3.77 -3.58
CA HIS A 191 8.57 -3.88 -4.98
C HIS A 191 7.36 -3.00 -5.30
N SER A 192 7.38 -2.38 -6.47
CA SER A 192 6.31 -1.56 -7.02
C SER A 192 6.07 -1.89 -8.49
N TYR A 193 4.83 -1.75 -8.92
CA TYR A 193 4.41 -1.85 -10.32
C TYR A 193 3.77 -0.53 -10.72
N LEU A 194 4.18 0.00 -11.86
CA LEU A 194 3.72 1.26 -12.40
C LEU A 194 3.07 1.00 -13.75
N GLU A 195 1.82 1.40 -13.89
CA GLU A 195 1.20 1.51 -15.20
C GLU A 195 1.43 2.90 -15.74
N LYS A 196 1.98 2.99 -16.95
CA LYS A 196 2.25 4.27 -17.61
C LYS A 196 1.14 4.62 -18.60
N SER A 197 1.10 5.89 -19.00
CA SER A 197 0.14 6.39 -20.01
C SER A 197 0.30 5.72 -21.39
N ASP A 198 1.48 5.16 -21.66
CA ASP A 198 1.78 4.37 -22.87
C ASP A 198 1.13 2.97 -22.88
N GLY A 199 0.39 2.61 -21.82
CA GLY A 199 -0.31 1.33 -21.67
C GLY A 199 0.56 0.18 -21.19
N HIS A 200 1.84 0.42 -20.85
CA HIS A 200 2.76 -0.61 -20.38
C HIS A 200 2.87 -0.63 -18.86
N LEU A 201 3.06 -1.83 -18.33
CA LEU A 201 3.33 -2.07 -16.91
C LEU A 201 4.84 -2.26 -16.70
N TYR A 202 5.39 -1.51 -15.75
CA TYR A 202 6.79 -1.57 -15.37
C TYR A 202 6.90 -2.00 -13.92
N ALA A 203 7.96 -2.74 -13.60
CA ALA A 203 8.20 -3.22 -12.24
C ALA A 203 9.55 -2.70 -11.73
N PHE A 204 9.55 -2.22 -10.49
CA PHE A 204 10.71 -1.61 -9.83
C PHE A 204 10.93 -2.21 -8.45
N GLY A 205 12.20 -2.35 -8.05
CA GLY A 205 12.56 -2.89 -6.75
C GLY A 205 13.03 -4.35 -6.74
N SER A 206 13.05 -4.95 -5.55
CA SER A 206 13.51 -6.31 -5.33
C SER A 206 12.50 -7.33 -5.83
N SER A 207 12.97 -8.32 -6.60
CA SER A 207 12.19 -9.49 -7.02
C SER A 207 11.03 -9.23 -7.97
N CYS A 208 11.05 -8.13 -8.73
CA CYS A 208 10.11 -7.85 -9.83
C CYS A 208 10.03 -8.97 -10.88
N LEU A 209 11.08 -9.79 -10.98
CA LEU A 209 11.13 -10.96 -11.88
C LEU A 209 10.30 -12.16 -11.39
N LEU A 210 10.07 -12.37 -10.10
CA LEU A 210 9.39 -13.59 -9.63
C LEU A 210 7.86 -13.46 -9.62
N PHE A 211 7.33 -12.30 -9.26
CA PHE A 211 5.88 -12.12 -9.12
C PHE A 211 5.15 -11.94 -10.46
N ILE A 212 5.81 -11.37 -11.48
CA ILE A 212 5.26 -11.35 -12.84
C ILE A 212 5.09 -12.79 -13.33
N PHE A 213 6.04 -13.69 -13.07
CA PHE A 213 5.92 -15.09 -13.46
C PHE A 213 4.84 -15.86 -12.67
N GLU A 214 4.82 -15.74 -11.34
CA GLU A 214 3.85 -16.46 -10.48
C GLU A 214 2.40 -16.02 -10.76
N SER A 215 2.16 -14.71 -10.88
CA SER A 215 0.80 -14.17 -11.13
C SER A 215 0.33 -14.47 -12.55
N PHE A 216 1.24 -14.42 -13.53
CA PHE A 216 0.93 -14.81 -14.90
C PHE A 216 0.67 -16.31 -15.00
N PHE A 217 1.40 -17.15 -14.28
CA PHE A 217 1.14 -18.59 -14.22
C PHE A 217 -0.21 -18.89 -13.57
N LEU A 218 -0.57 -18.20 -12.48
CA LEU A 218 -1.85 -18.43 -11.81
C LEU A 218 -3.04 -17.97 -12.66
N VAL A 219 -2.94 -16.79 -13.29
CA VAL A 219 -3.98 -16.28 -14.20
C VAL A 219 -4.07 -17.12 -15.48
N PHE A 220 -2.93 -17.53 -16.04
CA PHE A 220 -2.88 -18.40 -17.22
C PHE A 220 -3.37 -19.82 -16.90
N PHE A 221 -3.09 -20.35 -15.70
CA PHE A 221 -3.57 -21.64 -15.25
C PHE A 221 -5.08 -21.60 -14.96
N LEU A 222 -5.58 -20.55 -14.30
CA LEU A 222 -7.02 -20.34 -14.12
C LEU A 222 -7.73 -20.13 -15.46
N PHE A 223 -7.11 -19.43 -16.41
CA PHE A 223 -7.62 -19.28 -17.77
C PHE A 223 -7.64 -20.62 -18.52
N LEU A 224 -6.59 -21.43 -18.42
CA LEU A 224 -6.54 -22.77 -19.01
C LEU A 224 -7.58 -23.70 -18.39
N VAL A 225 -7.74 -23.69 -17.07
CA VAL A 225 -8.78 -24.47 -16.37
C VAL A 225 -10.17 -24.00 -16.82
N PHE A 226 -10.40 -22.69 -16.92
CA PHE A 226 -11.65 -22.13 -17.43
C PHE A 226 -11.91 -22.52 -18.89
N CYS A 227 -10.89 -22.47 -19.75
CA CYS A 227 -10.99 -22.91 -21.14
C CYS A 227 -11.21 -24.42 -21.27
N PHE A 228 -10.58 -25.24 -20.44
CA PHE A 228 -10.78 -26.70 -20.42
C PHE A 228 -12.21 -27.07 -19.97
N CYS A 229 -12.74 -26.35 -18.97
CA CYS A 229 -14.12 -26.48 -18.54
C CYS A 229 -15.13 -26.01 -19.60
N PHE A 230 -14.80 -24.98 -20.39
CA PHE A 230 -15.67 -24.47 -21.47
C PHE A 230 -15.56 -25.24 -22.80
N SER A 231 -14.44 -25.91 -23.07
CA SER A 231 -14.28 -26.73 -24.28
C SER A 231 -15.17 -27.98 -24.33
N PHE A 232 -15.88 -28.29 -23.23
CA PHE A 232 -16.96 -29.29 -23.25
C PHE A 232 -18.30 -28.74 -23.78
N TRP A 233 -18.41 -27.43 -24.03
CA TRP A 233 -19.66 -26.76 -24.42
C TRP A 233 -19.61 -25.98 -25.75
N LEU A 234 -18.44 -25.80 -26.36
CA LEU A 234 -18.30 -25.05 -27.62
C LEU A 234 -17.45 -25.79 -28.65
N ASP A 235 -17.91 -25.75 -29.91
CA ASP A 235 -17.20 -26.30 -31.07
C ASP A 235 -15.77 -25.70 -31.15
N PRO A 236 -14.71 -26.54 -31.22
CA PRO A 236 -13.31 -26.11 -31.28
C PRO A 236 -13.00 -25.07 -32.37
N LYS A 237 -13.76 -25.03 -33.47
CA LYS A 237 -13.55 -24.09 -34.58
C LYS A 237 -13.99 -22.65 -34.24
N VAL A 238 -14.98 -22.46 -33.38
CA VAL A 238 -15.47 -21.14 -32.96
C VAL A 238 -14.50 -20.50 -31.95
N PHE A 239 -13.91 -21.31 -31.09
CA PHE A 239 -12.94 -20.89 -30.09
C PHE A 239 -11.65 -20.32 -30.71
N PHE A 240 -11.16 -20.93 -31.79
CA PHE A 240 -9.93 -20.51 -32.47
C PHE A 240 -10.04 -19.13 -33.14
N ILE A 241 -11.24 -18.75 -33.61
CA ILE A 241 -11.50 -17.46 -34.26
C ILE A 241 -11.56 -16.30 -33.24
N LEU A 242 -12.01 -16.55 -32.01
CA LEU A 242 -12.11 -15.55 -30.95
C LEU A 242 -10.74 -15.14 -30.38
N LEU A 243 -9.79 -16.07 -30.32
CA LEU A 243 -8.42 -15.81 -29.84
C LEU A 243 -7.63 -14.92 -30.79
N LEU A 244 -7.79 -15.10 -32.11
CA LEU A 244 -7.08 -14.32 -33.12
C LEU A 244 -7.60 -12.87 -33.26
N LYS A 245 -8.84 -12.58 -32.85
CA LYS A 245 -9.43 -11.23 -32.96
C LYS A 245 -9.07 -10.26 -31.83
N LYS A 246 -8.49 -10.73 -30.71
CA LYS A 246 -8.25 -9.89 -29.52
C LYS A 246 -6.85 -9.28 -29.38
N GLY A 247 -5.95 -9.46 -30.36
CA GLY A 247 -4.79 -8.56 -30.56
C GLY A 247 -3.95 -8.22 -29.32
N PHE A 248 -3.75 -9.16 -28.40
CA PHE A 248 -2.91 -8.92 -27.23
C PHE A 248 -1.43 -9.03 -27.61
N HIS A 249 -0.83 -7.92 -28.02
CA HIS A 249 0.62 -7.77 -28.07
C HIS A 249 1.10 -7.15 -26.76
N PHE A 250 1.66 -7.98 -25.87
CA PHE A 250 2.37 -7.53 -24.68
C PHE A 250 3.87 -7.50 -24.98
N GLN A 251 4.46 -6.32 -25.08
CA GLN A 251 5.90 -6.15 -25.22
C GLN A 251 6.49 -5.82 -23.84
N ILE A 252 7.21 -6.77 -23.26
CA ILE A 252 7.96 -6.56 -22.02
C ILE A 252 9.32 -5.96 -22.41
N SER A 253 9.51 -4.67 -22.14
CA SER A 253 10.77 -3.98 -22.41
C SER A 253 11.65 -4.01 -21.15
N PHE A 254 12.79 -4.71 -21.27
CA PHE A 254 13.84 -4.71 -20.25
C PHE A 254 14.72 -3.47 -20.46
N LEU A 255 14.78 -2.57 -19.49
CA LEU A 255 15.82 -1.55 -19.43
C LEU A 255 16.81 -1.96 -18.34
N GLY A 256 17.95 -2.51 -18.81
CA GLY A 256 19.10 -2.88 -17.99
C GLY A 256 19.73 -1.73 -17.21
#